data_AF-A0A662IKJ6-F1
#
_entry.id   AF-A0A662IKJ6-F1
#
_cell.length_a   1.000
_cell.length_b   1.000
_cell.length_c   1.000
_cell.angle_alpha   90.00
_cell.angle_beta   90.00
_cell.angle_gamma   90.00
#
_symmetry.space_group_name_H-M   'P 1'
#
loop_
_entity.id
_entity.type
_entity.pdbx_description
1 polymer ?
#
loop_
_entity_poly.entity_id
_entity_poly.type
_entity_poly.pdbx_seq_one_letter_code
_entity_poly.pdbx_strand_id
1 'polypeptide(L)'
;LCKFVQIHPGHVAGFYSLATGIVKRVTDLQKDGERISNLVRVFNVLCGRGGDYDKLPERFLKQPLEEGGAKGQVVELDVMLKEYYSYRKWDSRGIPTREKLEELGILSLVERRISELGIELTLT
;
A
#
# COMPACT_ATOMS: atom_id res chain seq x y z
N LEU A 1 3.05 19.23 0.12
CA LEU A 1 3.26 19.68 1.52
C LEU A 1 4.53 19.06 2.05
N CYS A 2 5.33 19.81 2.82
CA CYS A 2 6.54 19.27 3.43
C CYS A 2 6.17 18.37 4.63
N LYS A 3 6.69 17.13 4.64
CA LYS A 3 6.43 16.15 5.72
C LYS A 3 6.94 16.62 7.09
N PHE A 4 7.92 17.52 7.12
CA PHE A 4 8.51 18.05 8.36
C PHE A 4 7.62 19.05 9.11
N VAL A 5 6.54 19.53 8.48
CA VAL A 5 5.64 20.53 9.09
C VAL A 5 4.60 19.88 10.01
N GLN A 6 4.54 18.54 10.08
CA GLN A 6 3.62 17.77 10.94
C GLN A 6 2.16 18.28 10.90
N ILE A 7 1.66 18.56 9.70
CA ILE A 7 0.31 19.08 9.50
C ILE A 7 -0.69 17.94 9.73
N HIS A 8 -1.63 18.13 10.67
CA HIS A 8 -2.70 17.16 10.91
C HIS A 8 -3.58 16.97 9.66
N PRO A 9 -4.11 15.76 9.40
CA PRO A 9 -4.90 15.47 8.20
C PRO A 9 -6.09 16.41 7.97
N GLY A 10 -6.74 16.88 9.05
CA GLY A 10 -7.84 17.85 8.96
C GLY A 10 -7.43 19.17 8.31
N HIS A 11 -6.25 19.69 8.65
CA HIS A 11 -5.71 20.90 8.04
C HIS A 11 -5.34 20.68 6.58
N VAL A 12 -4.82 19.50 6.23
CA VAL A 12 -4.52 19.14 4.82
C VAL A 12 -5.81 19.15 3.98
N ALA A 13 -6.89 18.56 4.49
CA ALA A 13 -8.20 18.58 3.82
C ALA A 13 -8.76 20.01 3.67
N GLY A 14 -8.62 20.83 4.71
CA GLY A 14 -8.99 22.25 4.68
C GLY A 14 -8.20 23.03 3.63
N PHE A 15 -6.86 22.94 3.64
CA PHE A 15 -6.00 23.62 2.66
C PHE A 15 -6.32 23.19 1.23
N TYR A 16 -6.50 21.88 0.99
CA TYR A 16 -6.87 21.38 -0.32
C TYR A 16 -8.20 21.98 -0.79
N SER A 17 -9.22 21.99 0.07
CA SER A 17 -10.55 22.49 -0.27
C SER A 17 -10.54 23.99 -0.55
N LEU A 18 -9.84 24.77 0.28
CA LEU A 18 -9.73 26.22 0.12
C LEU A 18 -8.94 26.61 -1.14
N ALA A 19 -7.87 25.87 -1.46
CA ALA A 19 -7.02 26.18 -2.61
C ALA A 19 -7.64 25.76 -3.95
N THR A 20 -8.38 24.64 -3.99
CA THR A 20 -8.90 24.07 -5.24
C THR A 20 -10.38 24.35 -5.49
N GLY A 21 -11.13 24.76 -4.46
CA GLY A 21 -12.59 24.83 -4.50
C GLY A 21 -13.29 23.46 -4.44
N ILE A 22 -12.55 22.34 -4.43
CA ILE A 22 -13.09 20.98 -4.35
C ILE A 22 -13.16 20.57 -2.89
N VAL A 23 -14.37 20.50 -2.34
CA VAL A 23 -14.58 20.12 -0.93
C VAL A 23 -14.13 18.67 -0.68
N LYS A 24 -13.19 18.49 0.25
CA LYS A 24 -12.69 17.19 0.71
C LYS A 24 -12.71 17.12 2.23
N ARG A 25 -13.17 15.99 2.76
CA ARG A 25 -13.02 15.58 4.16
C ARG A 25 -11.78 14.70 4.32
N VAL A 26 -11.36 14.47 5.56
CA VAL A 26 -10.22 13.60 5.87
C VAL A 26 -10.39 12.19 5.28
N THR A 27 -11.60 11.63 5.38
CA THR A 27 -11.95 10.32 4.83
C THR A 27 -11.81 10.26 3.31
N ASP A 28 -12.14 11.35 2.61
CA ASP A 28 -11.99 11.42 1.15
C ASP A 28 -10.52 11.37 0.77
N LEU A 29 -9.67 12.16 1.46
CA LEU A 29 -8.23 12.14 1.24
C LEU A 29 -7.59 10.80 1.61
N GLN A 30 -8.07 10.13 2.66
CA GLN A 30 -7.62 8.79 3.02
C GLN A 30 -7.97 7.78 1.91
N LYS A 31 -9.20 7.81 1.39
CA LYS A 31 -9.61 6.95 0.26
C LYS A 31 -8.81 7.26 -1.00
N ASP A 32 -8.52 8.53 -1.27
CA ASP A 32 -7.68 8.94 -2.39
C ASP A 32 -6.23 8.44 -2.24
N GLY A 33 -5.66 8.55 -1.04
CA GLY A 33 -4.34 8.01 -0.71
C GLY A 33 -4.27 6.48 -0.82
N GLU A 34 -5.31 5.77 -0.36
CA GLU A 34 -5.42 4.32 -0.50
C GLU A 34 -5.49 3.91 -1.97
N ARG A 35 -6.27 4.63 -2.79
CA ARG A 35 -6.33 4.41 -4.24
C ARG A 35 -4.98 4.58 -4.90
N ILE A 36 -4.26 5.66 -4.59
CA ILE A 36 -2.92 5.92 -5.14
C ILE A 36 -1.96 4.80 -4.73
N SER A 37 -1.96 4.41 -3.46
CA SER A 37 -1.08 3.35 -2.95
C SER A 37 -1.35 2.00 -3.62
N ASN A 38 -2.61 1.65 -3.85
CA ASN A 38 -2.96 0.42 -4.57
C ASN A 38 -2.63 0.48 -6.06
N LEU A 39 -2.77 1.64 -6.72
CA LEU A 39 -2.33 1.82 -8.11
C LEU A 39 -0.82 1.62 -8.27
N VAL A 40 -0.01 2.17 -7.34
CA VAL A 40 1.44 1.93 -7.33
C VAL A 40 1.75 0.45 -7.12
N ARG A 41 1.00 -0.23 -6.23
CA ARG A 41 1.17 -1.68 -6.03
C ARG A 41 0.84 -2.46 -7.30
N VAL A 42 -0.29 -2.19 -7.94
CA VAL A 42 -0.66 -2.85 -9.21
C VAL A 42 0.40 -2.61 -10.27
N PHE A 43 0.89 -1.37 -10.42
CA PHE A 43 1.97 -1.08 -11.34
C PHE A 43 3.21 -1.97 -11.09
N ASN A 44 3.65 -2.08 -9.84
CA ASN A 44 4.78 -2.95 -9.48
C ASN A 44 4.51 -4.43 -9.83
N VAL A 45 3.31 -4.93 -9.52
CA VAL A 45 2.91 -6.31 -9.85
C VAL A 45 2.93 -6.56 -11.35
N LEU A 46 2.41 -5.63 -12.16
CA LEU A 46 2.45 -5.72 -13.63
C LEU A 46 3.88 -5.65 -14.18
N CYS A 47 4.81 -5.02 -13.47
CA CYS A 47 6.25 -5.04 -13.75
C CYS A 47 6.97 -6.28 -13.18
N GLY A 48 6.25 -7.29 -12.69
CA GLY A 48 6.83 -8.52 -12.14
C GLY A 48 7.35 -8.40 -10.70
N ARG A 49 6.96 -7.37 -9.96
CA ARG A 49 7.35 -7.14 -8.56
C ARG A 49 6.15 -7.22 -7.61
N GLY A 50 5.83 -8.45 -7.20
CA GLY A 50 4.81 -8.77 -6.19
C GLY A 50 5.39 -9.08 -4.81
N GLY A 51 4.66 -9.91 -4.04
CA GLY A 51 4.97 -10.24 -2.64
C GLY A 51 6.37 -10.80 -2.40
N ASP A 52 6.97 -11.47 -3.38
CA ASP A 52 8.33 -12.01 -3.28
C ASP A 52 9.42 -10.95 -3.09
N TYR A 53 9.11 -9.68 -3.36
CA TYR A 53 10.00 -8.54 -3.18
C TYR A 53 9.79 -7.80 -1.86
N ASP A 54 8.74 -8.12 -1.12
CA ASP A 54 8.46 -7.53 0.19
C ASP A 54 9.33 -8.22 1.25
N LYS A 55 10.64 -7.97 1.19
CA LYS A 55 11.67 -8.64 2.02
C LYS A 55 12.58 -7.63 2.71
N LEU A 56 13.17 -8.07 3.82
CA LEU A 56 14.25 -7.36 4.51
C LEU A 56 15.58 -8.11 4.32
N PRO A 57 16.72 -7.41 4.41
CA PRO A 57 18.02 -8.06 4.50
C PRO A 57 18.07 -9.08 5.65
N GLU A 58 18.74 -10.22 5.45
CA GLU A 58 18.74 -11.34 6.41
C GLU A 58 19.17 -10.95 7.82
N ARG A 59 20.03 -9.93 7.94
CA ARG A 59 20.47 -9.37 9.23
C ARG A 59 19.28 -9.04 10.14
N PHE A 60 18.23 -8.41 9.61
CA PHE A 60 17.07 -8.01 10.42
C PHE A 60 16.19 -9.19 10.83
N LEU A 61 16.27 -10.32 10.11
CA LEU A 61 15.44 -11.49 10.31
C LEU A 61 16.11 -12.55 11.19
N LYS A 62 17.45 -12.60 11.19
CA LYS A 62 18.22 -13.68 11.82
C LYS A 62 19.19 -13.21 12.90
N GLN A 63 19.65 -11.97 12.88
CA GLN A 63 20.65 -11.47 13.83
C GLN A 63 19.97 -10.61 14.90
N PRO A 64 19.72 -11.15 16.11
CA PRO A 64 19.11 -10.37 17.17
C PRO A 64 20.04 -9.25 17.63
N LEU A 65 19.46 -8.15 18.11
CA LEU A 65 20.23 -7.10 18.75
C LEU A 65 20.94 -7.62 20.01
N GLU A 66 22.22 -7.30 20.17
CA GLU A 66 23.04 -7.79 21.29
C GLU A 66 22.82 -6.99 22.58
N GLU A 67 22.38 -5.74 22.46
CA GLU A 67 22.25 -4.79 23.56
C GLU A 67 21.09 -3.79 23.36
N GLY A 68 20.83 -2.98 24.39
CA GLY A 68 19.77 -1.97 24.37
C GLY A 68 18.37 -2.51 24.66
N GLY A 69 17.37 -1.63 24.53
CA GLY A 69 15.97 -1.92 24.90
C GLY A 69 15.27 -2.97 24.04
N ALA A 70 15.82 -3.29 22.86
CA ALA A 70 15.30 -4.32 21.95
C ALA A 70 16.23 -5.53 21.86
N LYS A 71 17.10 -5.75 22.87
CA LYS A 71 18.00 -6.90 22.93
C LYS A 71 17.26 -8.22 22.72
N GLY A 72 17.81 -9.10 21.89
CA GLY A 72 17.25 -10.42 21.58
C GLY A 72 16.16 -10.41 20.51
N GLN A 73 15.72 -9.24 20.03
CA GLN A 73 14.63 -9.14 19.06
C GLN A 73 15.13 -9.19 17.61
N VAL A 74 14.34 -9.83 16.75
CA VAL A 74 14.43 -9.80 15.29
C VAL A 74 13.07 -9.38 14.71
N VAL A 75 13.01 -9.05 13.42
CA VAL A 75 11.75 -8.69 12.77
C VAL A 75 10.99 -9.96 12.35
N GLU A 76 9.77 -10.13 12.86
CA GLU A 76 8.85 -11.23 12.53
C GLU A 76 8.10 -10.96 11.20
N LEU A 77 8.87 -10.82 10.12
CA LEU A 77 8.37 -10.28 8.85
C LEU A 77 7.20 -11.10 8.25
N ASP A 78 7.24 -12.43 8.33
CA ASP A 78 6.20 -13.28 7.74
C ASP A 78 4.82 -13.07 8.39
N VAL A 79 4.80 -12.90 9.72
CA VAL A 79 3.59 -12.61 10.48
C VAL A 79 3.09 -11.21 10.11
N MET A 80 3.98 -10.23 10.12
CA MET A 80 3.66 -8.84 9.77
C MET A 80 3.11 -8.70 8.35
N LEU A 81 3.68 -9.38 7.36
CA LEU A 81 3.21 -9.34 5.97
C LEU A 81 1.82 -9.96 5.83
N LYS A 82 1.57 -11.09 6.50
CA LYS A 82 0.25 -11.73 6.48
C LYS A 82 -0.82 -10.81 7.06
N GLU A 83 -0.55 -10.17 8.19
CA GLU A 83 -1.46 -9.19 8.81
C GLU A 83 -1.63 -7.95 7.92
N TYR A 84 -0.54 -7.45 7.34
CA TYR A 84 -0.56 -6.30 6.46
C TYR A 84 -1.39 -6.57 5.20
N TYR A 85 -1.21 -7.70 4.52
CA TYR A 85 -1.99 -8.05 3.33
C TYR A 85 -3.47 -8.23 3.67
N SER A 86 -3.78 -8.88 4.78
CA SER A 86 -5.16 -8.98 5.27
C SER A 86 -5.79 -7.60 5.48
N TYR A 87 -5.11 -6.71 6.20
CA TYR A 87 -5.57 -5.34 6.43
C TYR A 87 -5.76 -4.55 5.12
N ARG A 88 -4.85 -4.71 4.17
CA ARG A 88 -4.87 -4.06 2.86
C ARG A 88 -5.88 -4.68 1.89
N LYS A 89 -6.52 -5.80 2.25
CA LYS A 89 -7.29 -6.67 1.36
C LYS A 89 -6.50 -7.06 0.11
N TRP A 90 -5.29 -7.56 0.31
CA TRP A 90 -4.44 -8.16 -0.70
C TRP A 90 -4.42 -9.67 -0.52
N ASP A 91 -4.20 -10.40 -1.61
CA ASP A 91 -4.01 -11.85 -1.56
C ASP A 91 -2.63 -12.24 -0.98
N SER A 92 -2.39 -13.55 -0.85
CA SER A 92 -1.10 -14.07 -0.34
C SER A 92 0.11 -13.74 -1.23
N ARG A 93 -0.12 -13.37 -2.50
CA ARG A 93 0.92 -12.91 -3.43
C ARG A 93 1.16 -11.41 -3.29
N GLY A 94 0.45 -10.74 -2.37
CA GLY A 94 0.49 -9.29 -2.16
C GLY A 94 -0.14 -8.52 -3.32
N ILE A 95 -1.14 -9.09 -4.00
CA ILE A 95 -1.86 -8.47 -5.10
C ILE A 95 -3.19 -7.95 -4.56
N PRO A 96 -3.57 -6.68 -4.80
CA PRO A 96 -4.87 -6.18 -4.38
C PRO A 96 -6.01 -7.04 -4.94
N THR A 97 -6.95 -7.43 -4.07
CA THR A 97 -8.09 -8.27 -4.50
C THR A 97 -9.01 -7.52 -5.43
N ARG A 98 -9.80 -8.27 -6.21
CA ARG A 98 -10.81 -7.69 -7.10
C ARG A 98 -11.79 -6.80 -6.34
N GLU A 99 -12.27 -7.26 -5.19
CA GLU A 99 -13.18 -6.50 -4.31
C GLU A 99 -12.56 -5.15 -3.90
N LYS A 100 -11.29 -5.13 -3.50
CA LYS A 100 -10.61 -3.89 -3.10
C LYS A 100 -10.43 -2.94 -4.28
N LEU A 101 -10.12 -3.44 -5.47
CA LEU A 101 -9.99 -2.62 -6.67
C LEU A 101 -11.35 -2.02 -7.09
N GLU A 102 -12.44 -2.75 -6.91
CA GLU A 102 -13.81 -2.28 -7.13
C GLU A 102 -14.19 -1.19 -6.11
N GLU A 103 -13.94 -1.43 -4.81
CA GLU A 103 -14.18 -0.47 -3.71
C GLU A 103 -13.50 0.89 -3.95
N LEU A 104 -12.30 0.84 -4.56
CA LEU A 104 -11.48 2.01 -4.89
C LEU A 104 -11.83 2.63 -6.25
N GLY A 105 -12.68 1.99 -7.06
CA GLY A 105 -13.10 2.48 -8.38
C GLY A 105 -12.00 2.42 -9.45
N ILE A 106 -11.07 1.48 -9.32
CA ILE A 106 -9.93 1.30 -10.24
C ILE A 106 -9.90 -0.07 -10.92
N LEU A 107 -10.87 -0.96 -10.64
CA LEU A 107 -10.92 -2.30 -11.24
C LEU A 107 -10.87 -2.29 -12.77
N SER A 108 -11.76 -1.54 -13.42
CA SER A 108 -11.85 -1.48 -14.89
C SER A 108 -10.57 -0.96 -15.53
N LEU A 109 -9.89 -0.01 -14.88
CA LEU A 109 -8.58 0.48 -15.31
C LEU A 109 -7.54 -0.64 -15.26
N VAL A 110 -7.51 -1.42 -14.17
CA VAL A 110 -6.55 -2.51 -13.97
C VAL A 110 -6.81 -3.65 -14.95
N GLU A 111 -8.05 -4.12 -15.09
CA GLU A 111 -8.44 -5.17 -16.04
C GLU A 111 -8.06 -4.79 -17.48
N ARG A 112 -8.32 -3.53 -17.87
CA ARG A 112 -7.90 -3.00 -19.17
C ARG A 112 -6.38 -3.06 -19.36
N ARG A 113 -5.60 -2.66 -18.35
CA ARG A 113 -4.12 -2.68 -18.44
C ARG A 113 -3.56 -4.09 -18.50
N ILE A 114 -4.13 -5.04 -17.75
CA ILE A 114 -3.74 -6.45 -17.82
C ILE A 114 -3.93 -6.98 -19.26
N SER A 115 -5.09 -6.70 -19.86
CA SER A 115 -5.42 -7.08 -21.23
C SER A 115 -4.48 -6.43 -22.27
N GLU A 116 -4.27 -5.11 -22.19
CA GLU A 116 -3.40 -4.37 -23.11
C GLU A 116 -1.93 -4.84 -23.07
N LEU A 117 -1.45 -5.28 -21.91
CA LEU A 117 -0.09 -5.77 -21.74
C LEU A 117 0.07 -7.26 -22.02
N GLY A 118 -1.03 -8.00 -22.24
CA GLY A 118 -0.99 -9.45 -22.45
C GLY A 118 -0.45 -10.23 -21.25
N ILE A 119 -0.67 -9.73 -20.03
CA ILE A 119 -0.17 -10.35 -18.80
C ILE A 119 -1.20 -11.37 -18.29
N GLU A 120 -0.77 -12.59 -18.01
CA GLU A 120 -1.59 -13.59 -17.32
C GLU A 120 -1.64 -13.30 -15.81
N LEU A 121 -2.45 -12.31 -15.41
CA LEU A 121 -2.67 -11.97 -14.00
C LEU A 121 -4.14 -12.20 -13.61
N THR A 122 -4.36 -13.18 -12.73
CA THR A 122 -5.69 -13.43 -12.13
C THR A 122 -5.88 -12.61 -10.86
N LEU A 123 -6.87 -11.72 -10.87
CA LEU A 123 -7.35 -11.00 -9.69
C LEU A 123 -8.33 -11.90 -8.92
N THR A 124 -7.95 -12.25 -7.69
CA THR A 124 -8.77 -13.02 -6.74
C THR A 124 -9.73 -12.12 -5.98
#